data_AF-A0A2E4DK95-F1
#
_entry.id   AF-A0A2E4DK95-F1
#
_cell.length_a   1.000
_cell.length_b   1.000
_cell.length_c   1.000
_cell.angle_alpha   90.00
_cell.angle_beta   90.00
_cell.angle_gamma   90.00
#
_symmetry.space_group_name_H-M   'P 1'
#
loop_
_entity.id
_entity.type
_entity.pdbx_description
1 polymer ?
#
loop_
_entity_poly.entity_id
_entity_poly.type
_entity_poly.pdbx_seq_one_letter_code
_entity_poly.pdbx_strand_id
1 'polypeptide(L)'
;MGVYSIWLMLEQDSRSSYRDLIIKLSKKLKTPSFDPHCTLYGRLDLDIDQIRPTVIDLVKTKNQFSTNVKRLKTGKTKWKSLYLALDNKEDLRYLYGACKKQFGSLRKYAFDPHLSIAYGIFDPES
;
A
#
# COMPACT_ATOMS: atom_id res chain seq x y z
N MET A 1 -7.92 9.29 -19.56
CA MET A 1 -6.64 8.76 -19.04
C MET A 1 -6.56 9.07 -17.56
N GLY A 2 -6.22 8.08 -16.73
CA GLY A 2 -6.16 8.22 -15.28
C GLY A 2 -4.94 7.51 -14.73
N VAL A 3 -4.42 7.99 -13.61
CA VAL A 3 -3.28 7.37 -12.93
C VAL A 3 -3.82 6.46 -11.82
N TYR A 4 -3.60 5.16 -11.97
CA TYR A 4 -4.13 4.14 -11.07
C TYR A 4 -3.05 3.54 -10.17
N SER A 5 -3.49 2.92 -9.08
CA SER A 5 -2.64 2.09 -8.22
C SER A 5 -3.39 0.83 -7.85
N ILE A 6 -2.66 -0.28 -7.73
CA ILE A 6 -3.17 -1.57 -7.27
C ILE A 6 -2.86 -1.67 -5.79
N TRP A 7 -3.90 -1.85 -4.98
CA TRP A 7 -3.82 -1.91 -3.53
C TRP A 7 -4.25 -3.28 -3.01
N LEU A 8 -3.54 -3.75 -1.99
CA LEU A 8 -3.98 -4.83 -1.13
C LEU A 8 -4.76 -4.22 0.04
N MET A 9 -6.01 -4.64 0.18
CA MET A 9 -6.87 -4.21 1.27
C MET A 9 -6.73 -5.16 2.45
N LEU A 10 -6.80 -4.60 3.65
CA LEU A 10 -6.85 -5.39 4.87
C LEU A 10 -8.20 -6.11 4.97
N GLU A 11 -8.18 -7.27 5.62
CA GLU A 11 -9.39 -7.96 6.06
C GLU A 11 -10.18 -7.09 7.05
N GLN A 12 -11.46 -7.43 7.26
CA GLN A 12 -12.43 -6.62 7.99
C GLN A 12 -11.97 -6.10 9.37
N ASP A 13 -11.47 -6.95 10.25
CA ASP A 13 -11.16 -6.64 11.65
C ASP A 13 -9.90 -5.76 11.76
N SER A 14 -8.83 -6.15 11.06
CA SER A 14 -7.61 -5.35 10.93
C SER A 14 -7.92 -4.03 10.24
N ARG A 15 -8.72 -4.03 9.17
CA ARG A 15 -9.11 -2.81 8.46
C ARG A 15 -9.83 -1.83 9.40
N SER A 16 -10.77 -2.31 10.22
CA SER A 16 -11.45 -1.47 11.20
C SER A 16 -10.46 -0.89 12.21
N SER A 17 -9.64 -1.75 12.81
CA SER A 17 -8.66 -1.35 13.84
C SER A 17 -7.65 -0.32 13.33
N TYR A 18 -7.10 -0.54 12.13
CA TYR A 18 -6.16 0.40 11.52
C TYR A 18 -6.83 1.69 11.02
N ARG A 19 -8.10 1.62 10.58
CA ARG A 19 -8.86 2.82 10.20
C ARG A 19 -9.08 3.73 11.41
N ASP A 20 -9.45 3.19 12.56
CA ASP A 20 -9.61 3.96 13.80
C ASP A 20 -8.29 4.61 14.24
N LEU A 21 -7.18 3.87 14.13
CA LEU A 21 -5.84 4.40 14.38
C LEU A 21 -5.51 5.56 13.43
N ILE A 22 -5.72 5.39 12.13
CA ILE A 22 -5.48 6.42 11.12
C ILE A 22 -6.31 7.66 11.42
N ILE A 23 -7.61 7.52 11.69
CA ILE A 23 -8.50 8.64 12.03
C ILE A 23 -7.99 9.40 13.27
N LYS A 24 -7.58 8.68 14.31
CA LYS A 24 -7.04 9.28 15.54
C LYS A 24 -5.76 10.06 15.26
N LEU A 25 -4.84 9.50 14.48
CA LEU A 25 -3.57 10.15 14.11
C LEU A 25 -3.80 11.36 13.20
N SER A 26 -4.64 11.23 12.17
CA SER A 26 -5.01 12.30 11.26
C SER A 26 -5.60 13.51 12.00
N LYS A 27 -6.47 13.28 12.99
CA LYS A 27 -6.99 14.36 13.85
C LYS A 27 -5.89 15.04 14.66
N LYS A 28 -5.02 14.25 15.32
CA LYS A 28 -3.93 14.76 16.16
C LYS A 28 -2.92 15.58 15.35
N LEU A 29 -2.59 15.11 14.15
CA LEU A 29 -1.55 15.68 13.29
C LEU A 29 -2.10 16.71 12.28
N LYS A 30 -3.43 16.94 12.26
CA LYS A 30 -4.13 17.79 11.29
C LYS A 30 -3.84 17.39 9.84
N THR A 31 -3.85 16.08 9.56
CA THR A 31 -3.59 15.52 8.23
C THR A 31 -4.78 14.74 7.70
N PRO A 32 -4.87 14.48 6.37
CA PRO A 32 -5.96 13.71 5.81
C PRO A 32 -6.03 12.29 6.37
N SER A 33 -7.24 11.77 6.59
CA SER A 33 -7.49 10.35 6.82
C SER A 33 -7.66 9.60 5.51
N PHE A 34 -7.39 8.30 5.52
CA PHE A 34 -7.48 7.43 4.35
C PHE A 34 -7.77 5.99 4.79
N ASP A 35 -8.19 5.15 3.85
CA ASP A 35 -8.39 3.72 4.14
C ASP A 35 -7.06 2.98 4.23
N PRO A 36 -6.90 2.06 5.20
CA PRO A 36 -5.65 1.31 5.34
C PRO A 36 -5.46 0.36 4.15
N HIS A 37 -4.32 0.48 3.49
CA HIS A 37 -3.96 -0.33 2.32
C HIS A 37 -2.44 -0.51 2.22
N CYS A 38 -2.01 -1.60 1.57
CA CYS A 38 -0.64 -1.77 1.12
C CYS A 38 -0.59 -1.58 -0.41
N THR A 39 0.19 -0.62 -0.89
CA THR A 39 0.32 -0.44 -2.35
C THR A 39 1.17 -1.55 -2.94
N LEU A 40 0.58 -2.35 -3.83
CA LEU A 40 1.27 -3.42 -4.55
C LEU A 40 2.02 -2.88 -5.77
N TYR A 41 1.37 -1.98 -6.51
CA TYR A 41 1.95 -1.31 -7.67
C TYR A 41 1.33 0.07 -7.85
N GLY A 42 2.15 1.11 -7.87
CA GLY A 42 1.66 2.49 -7.85
C GLY A 42 1.93 3.27 -9.13
N ARG A 43 1.05 4.24 -9.40
CA ARG A 43 1.18 5.24 -10.48
C ARG A 43 1.27 4.63 -11.88
N LEU A 44 0.34 3.74 -12.17
CA LEU A 44 0.11 3.20 -13.51
C LEU A 44 -0.69 4.23 -14.32
N ASP A 45 -0.02 4.90 -15.25
CA ASP A 45 -0.66 5.81 -16.20
C ASP A 45 -1.05 5.02 -17.46
N LEU A 46 -2.13 4.24 -17.31
CA LEU A 46 -2.63 3.29 -18.30
C LEU A 46 -4.16 3.36 -18.34
N ASP A 47 -4.76 2.82 -19.41
CA ASP A 47 -6.19 2.60 -19.39
C ASP A 47 -6.56 1.56 -18.32
N ILE A 48 -7.69 1.75 -17.64
CA ILE A 48 -8.15 0.82 -16.61
C ILE A 48 -8.39 -0.58 -17.19
N ASP A 49 -8.75 -0.68 -18.47
CA ASP A 49 -8.97 -1.95 -19.16
C ASP A 49 -7.65 -2.70 -19.42
N GLN A 50 -6.50 -2.02 -19.37
CA GLN A 50 -5.18 -2.66 -19.41
C GLN A 50 -4.73 -3.19 -18.03
N ILE A 51 -5.35 -2.71 -16.95
CA ILE A 51 -4.99 -3.07 -15.56
C ILE A 51 -5.91 -4.18 -15.02
N ARG A 52 -7.21 -4.10 -15.34
CA ARG A 52 -8.26 -5.02 -14.85
C ARG A 52 -7.92 -6.51 -15.02
N PRO A 53 -7.45 -6.99 -16.18
CA PRO A 53 -7.16 -8.42 -16.37
C PRO A 53 -6.14 -8.94 -15.37
N THR A 54 -5.07 -8.17 -15.12
CA THR A 54 -4.05 -8.54 -14.13
C THR A 54 -4.64 -8.61 -12.72
N VAL A 55 -5.48 -7.66 -12.32
CA VAL A 55 -6.13 -7.71 -11.00
C VAL A 55 -7.03 -8.94 -10.88
N ILE A 56 -7.79 -9.28 -11.91
CA ILE A 56 -8.65 -10.47 -11.93
C ILE A 56 -7.83 -11.75 -11.77
N ASP A 57 -6.71 -11.87 -12.50
CA ASP A 57 -5.84 -13.05 -12.43
C ASP A 57 -5.18 -13.20 -11.06
N LEU A 58 -4.77 -12.09 -10.43
CA LEU A 58 -4.22 -12.11 -9.07
C LEU A 58 -5.23 -12.67 -8.07
N VAL A 59 -6.48 -12.19 -8.13
CA VAL A 59 -7.56 -12.61 -7.21
C VAL A 59 -7.92 -14.09 -7.41
N LYS A 60 -7.85 -14.62 -8.65
CA LYS A 60 -8.06 -16.04 -8.93
C LYS A 60 -6.94 -16.93 -8.39
N THR A 61 -5.71 -16.40 -8.36
CA THR A 61 -4.51 -17.20 -8.08
C THR A 61 -4.15 -17.22 -6.59
N LYS A 62 -4.47 -16.15 -5.86
CA LYS A 62 -4.13 -16.01 -4.45
C LYS A 62 -5.34 -15.56 -3.64
N ASN A 63 -5.68 -16.38 -2.65
CA ASN A 63 -6.66 -16.05 -1.64
C ASN A 63 -6.08 -15.06 -0.60
N GLN A 64 -6.92 -14.66 0.35
CA GLN A 64 -6.48 -13.91 1.53
C GLN A 64 -5.32 -14.62 2.23
N PHE A 65 -4.35 -13.84 2.69
CA PHE A 65 -3.16 -14.31 3.40
C PHE A 65 -2.82 -13.35 4.54
N SER A 66 -1.97 -13.82 5.46
CA SER A 66 -1.51 -13.03 6.59
C SER A 66 -0.03 -12.68 6.46
N THR A 67 0.32 -11.46 6.88
CA THR A 67 1.72 -11.04 7.05
C THR A 67 1.88 -10.35 8.40
N ASN A 68 3.12 -10.17 8.84
CA ASN A 68 3.40 -9.51 10.10
C ASN A 68 3.87 -8.07 9.88
N VAL A 69 3.58 -7.22 10.86
CA VAL A 69 4.27 -5.93 10.99
C VAL A 69 5.67 -6.19 11.55
N LYS A 70 6.70 -5.75 10.83
CA LYS A 70 8.09 -5.83 11.27
C LYS A 70 8.41 -4.79 12.35
N ARG A 71 8.06 -3.52 12.06
CA ARG A 71 8.36 -2.37 12.91
C ARG A 71 7.63 -1.12 12.42
N LEU A 72 7.42 -0.18 13.33
CA LEU A 72 7.05 1.19 13.01
C LEU A 72 8.26 1.93 12.42
N LYS A 73 8.03 2.75 11.38
CA LYS A 73 9.05 3.58 10.74
C LYS A 73 8.52 4.98 10.46
N THR A 74 9.44 5.92 10.44
CA THR A 74 9.23 7.26 9.91
C THR A 74 9.98 7.43 8.59
N GLY A 75 9.54 8.39 7.78
CA GLY A 75 10.24 8.76 6.55
C GLY A 75 10.01 10.22 6.20
N LYS A 76 10.78 10.69 5.21
CA LYS A 76 10.87 12.13 4.88
C LYS A 76 9.90 12.59 3.79
N THR A 77 9.02 11.71 3.30
CA THR A 77 8.09 12.04 2.20
C THR A 77 6.66 12.07 2.69
N LYS A 78 5.83 12.92 2.07
CA LYS A 78 4.41 13.09 2.41
C LYS A 78 3.65 11.76 2.57
N TRP A 79 3.89 10.83 1.65
CA TRP A 79 3.16 9.56 1.56
C TRP A 79 3.77 8.45 2.41
N LYS A 80 4.97 8.66 2.94
CA LYS A 80 5.73 7.67 3.72
C LYS A 80 6.34 8.36 4.93
N SER A 81 5.47 9.04 5.68
CA SER A 81 5.82 9.88 6.82
C SER A 81 5.84 9.08 8.12
N LEU A 82 4.75 8.36 8.42
CA LEU A 82 4.63 7.39 9.51
C LEU A 82 3.92 6.15 8.98
N TYR A 83 4.59 5.01 9.07
CA TYR A 83 4.13 3.78 8.44
C TYR A 83 4.66 2.53 9.14
N LEU A 84 3.94 1.43 8.97
CA LEU A 84 4.32 0.10 9.44
C LEU A 84 5.00 -0.64 8.29
N ALA A 85 6.26 -1.05 8.49
CA ALA A 85 6.94 -1.92 7.54
C ALA A 85 6.41 -3.34 7.70
N LEU A 86 6.09 -4.01 6.59
CA LEU A 86 5.54 -5.37 6.59
C LEU A 86 6.61 -6.42 6.28
N ASP A 87 6.40 -7.65 6.74
CA ASP A 87 7.19 -8.79 6.30
C ASP A 87 6.98 -9.04 4.79
N ASN A 88 8.05 -9.00 4.01
CA ASN A 88 8.01 -9.31 2.58
C ASN A 88 8.04 -10.84 2.34
N LYS A 89 6.98 -11.53 2.78
CA LYS A 89 6.79 -12.97 2.65
C LYS A 89 6.50 -13.38 1.20
N GLU A 90 6.47 -14.69 0.97
CA GLU A 90 6.29 -15.31 -0.35
C GLU A 90 5.08 -14.78 -1.11
N ASP A 91 3.91 -14.65 -0.46
CA ASP A 91 2.69 -14.17 -1.13
C ASP A 91 2.82 -12.73 -1.65
N LEU A 92 3.36 -11.81 -0.84
CA LEU A 92 3.58 -10.42 -1.27
C LEU A 92 4.59 -10.35 -2.43
N ARG A 93 5.65 -11.15 -2.36
CA ARG A 93 6.65 -11.24 -3.44
C ARG A 93 6.05 -11.80 -4.72
N TYR A 94 5.19 -12.82 -4.61
CA TYR A 94 4.49 -13.41 -5.74
C TYR A 94 3.57 -12.39 -6.41
N LEU A 95 2.70 -11.74 -5.63
CA LEU A 95 1.75 -10.75 -6.14
C LEU A 95 2.48 -9.57 -6.80
N TYR A 96 3.54 -9.07 -6.16
CA TYR A 96 4.35 -8.00 -6.75
C TYR A 96 5.07 -8.48 -8.01
N GLY A 97 5.59 -9.72 -8.03
CA GLY A 97 6.23 -10.32 -9.19
C GLY A 97 5.31 -10.42 -10.40
N ALA A 98 4.05 -10.83 -10.19
CA ALA A 98 3.03 -10.88 -11.23
C ALA A 98 2.71 -9.47 -11.78
N CYS A 99 2.50 -8.47 -10.91
CA CYS A 99 2.36 -7.08 -11.35
C CYS A 99 3.58 -6.56 -12.10
N LYS A 100 4.78 -6.86 -11.60
CA LYS A 100 6.05 -6.41 -12.20
C LYS A 100 6.27 -7.04 -13.57
N LYS A 101 5.88 -8.30 -13.77
CA LYS A 101 5.95 -8.97 -15.08
C LYS A 101 5.10 -8.23 -16.12
N GLN A 102 3.91 -7.78 -15.73
CA GLN A 102 3.00 -7.07 -16.62
C GLN A 102 3.40 -5.60 -16.84
N PHE A 103 3.71 -4.89 -15.77
CA PHE A 103 3.81 -3.41 -15.81
C PHE A 103 5.25 -2.89 -15.72
N GLY A 104 6.24 -3.75 -15.48
CA GLY A 104 7.62 -3.33 -15.16
C GLY A 104 8.35 -2.61 -16.30
N SER A 105 8.01 -2.89 -17.55
CA SER A 105 8.53 -2.16 -18.72
C SER A 105 7.88 -0.78 -18.87
N LEU A 106 6.63 -0.63 -18.45
CA LEU A 106 5.83 0.60 -18.57
C LEU A 106 6.12 1.57 -17.42
N ARG A 107 6.28 1.04 -16.20
CA ARG A 107 6.48 1.84 -15.00
C ARG A 107 7.41 1.12 -14.04
N LYS A 108 8.62 1.66 -13.85
CA LYS A 108 9.48 1.18 -12.75
C LYS A 108 8.84 1.51 -11.40
N TYR A 109 8.67 0.48 -10.57
CA TYR A 109 8.17 0.59 -9.21
C TYR A 109 9.08 -0.23 -8.29
N ALA A 110 9.52 0.35 -7.17
CA ALA A 110 10.30 -0.34 -6.16
C ALA A 110 9.36 -0.77 -5.03
N PHE A 111 9.10 -2.07 -4.94
CA PHE A 111 8.21 -2.60 -3.91
C PHE A 111 8.91 -2.64 -2.55
N ASP A 112 8.40 -1.83 -1.63
CA ASP A 112 8.74 -1.84 -0.22
C ASP A 112 7.42 -1.95 0.55
N PRO A 113 6.98 -3.16 0.97
CA PRO A 113 5.64 -3.37 1.50
C PRO A 113 5.45 -2.64 2.82
N HIS A 114 4.46 -1.76 2.86
CA HIS A 114 4.14 -0.96 4.04
C HIS A 114 2.66 -0.62 4.12
N LEU A 115 2.21 -0.37 5.35
CA LEU A 115 0.92 0.22 5.66
C LEU A 115 1.14 1.61 6.24
N SER A 116 0.78 2.66 5.50
CA SER A 116 0.84 4.03 6.02
C SER A 116 -0.22 4.22 7.10
N ILE A 117 0.13 4.91 8.19
CA ILE A 117 -0.80 5.23 9.28
C ILE A 117 -0.97 6.75 9.50
N ALA A 118 -0.08 7.55 8.92
CA ALA A 118 -0.29 8.98 8.72
C ALA A 118 0.44 9.46 7.45
N TYR A 119 -0.13 10.48 6.81
CA TYR A 119 0.53 11.26 5.77
C TYR A 119 0.86 12.64 6.30
N GLY A 120 1.91 13.27 5.77
CA GLY A 120 2.35 14.59 6.17
C GLY A 120 3.84 14.80 5.96
N ILE A 121 4.27 16.05 6.07
CA ILE A 121 5.69 16.39 6.21
C ILE A 121 5.82 16.86 7.66
N PHE A 122 6.63 16.16 8.44
CA PHE A 122 6.83 16.44 9.85
C PHE A 122 8.31 16.69 10.08
N ASP A 123 8.60 17.76 10.81
CA ASP A 123 9.96 18.02 11.26
C ASP A 123 10.33 17.04 12.38
N PRO A 124 11.62 16.67 12.50
CA PRO A 124 12.10 15.92 13.65
C PRO A 124 11.80 16.67 14.95
N GLU A 125 11.50 15.94 16.02
CA GLU A 125 11.46 16.55 17.36
C GLU A 125 12.81 17.21 17.65
N SER A 126 12.74 18.45 18.13
CA SER A 126 13.88 19.30 18.51
C SER A 126 14.49 18.85 19.83
#